data_AF-A0A5B7YB04-F1
#
_entry.id   AF-A0A5B7YB04-F1
#
_cell.length_a   1.000
_cell.length_b   1.000
_cell.length_c   1.000
_cell.angle_alpha   90.00
_cell.angle_beta   90.00
_cell.angle_gamma   90.00
#
_symmetry.space_group_name_H-M   'P 1'
#
loop_
_entity.id
_entity.type
_entity.pdbx_description
1 polymer ?
#
loop_
_entity_poly.entity_id
_entity_poly.type
_entity_poly.pdbx_seq_one_letter_code
_entity_poly.pdbx_strand_id
1 'polypeptide(L)' 'MDVNNERLKLLLHQTDSAFQALLQQPDSAERNYAYESAKQELDTYIASVRKTLTQRISSQL' A
#
# COMPACT_ATOMS: atom_id res chain seq x y z
N MET A 1 -3.15 18.99 -4.80
CA MET A 1 -2.51 18.18 -3.74
C MET A 1 -3.11 16.76 -3.73
N ASP A 2 -3.51 16.21 -4.88
CA ASP A 2 -4.36 15.01 -4.98
C ASP A 2 -3.64 13.72 -5.39
N VAL A 3 -2.45 13.84 -6.00
CA VAL A 3 -1.68 12.69 -6.52
C VAL A 3 -1.35 11.68 -5.43
N ASN A 4 -1.15 12.14 -4.19
CA ASN A 4 -0.88 11.27 -3.06
C ASN A 4 -2.09 10.38 -2.69
N ASN A 5 -3.30 10.90 -2.90
CA ASN A 5 -4.54 10.20 -2.59
C ASN A 5 -4.87 9.19 -3.70
N GLU A 6 -4.60 9.53 -4.96
CA GLU A 6 -4.77 8.62 -6.09
C GLU A 6 -3.85 7.40 -6.02
N ARG A 7 -2.56 7.60 -5.71
CA ARG A 7 -1.63 6.49 -5.54
C ARG A 7 -1.98 5.61 -4.34
N LEU A 8 -2.43 6.19 -3.23
CA LEU A 8 -2.89 5.42 -2.07
C LEU A 8 -4.09 4.54 -2.42
N LYS A 9 -5.09 5.12 -3.11
CA LYS A 9 -6.29 4.40 -3.57
C LYS A 9 -5.94 3.24 -4.49
N LEU A 10 -5.00 3.46 -5.42
CA LEU A 10 -4.53 2.42 -6.32
C LEU A 10 -3.90 1.26 -5.56
N LEU A 11 -2.97 1.55 -4.63
CA LEU A 11 -2.29 0.54 -3.83
C LEU A 11 -3.25 -0.25 -2.94
N LEU A 12 -4.25 0.43 -2.37
CA LEU A 12 -5.32 -0.22 -1.62
C LEU A 12 -6.14 -1.16 -2.51
N HIS A 13 -6.56 -0.71 -3.69
CA HIS A 13 -7.32 -1.54 -4.63
C HIS A 13 -6.52 -2.75 -5.11
N GLN A 14 -5.21 -2.58 -5.39
CA GLN A 14 -4.32 -3.67 -5.77
C GLN A 14 -4.15 -4.69 -4.65
N THR A 15 -3.97 -4.23 -3.42
CA THR A 15 -3.85 -5.11 -2.24
C THR A 15 -5.14 -5.87 -1.99
N ASP A 16 -6.30 -5.22 -2.09
CA ASP A 16 -7.61 -5.86 -1.92
C ASP A 16 -7.87 -6.91 -3.01
N SER A 17 -7.57 -6.58 -4.27
CA SER A 17 -7.71 -7.52 -5.39
C SER A 17 -6.81 -8.75 -5.22
N ALA A 18 -5.55 -8.56 -4.80
CA ALA A 18 -4.63 -9.66 -4.53
C ALA A 18 -5.10 -10.51 -3.34
N PHE A 19 -5.63 -9.87 -2.29
CA PHE A 19 -6.21 -10.55 -1.15
C PHE A 19 -7.42 -11.40 -1.52
N GLN A 20 -8.35 -10.85 -2.31
CA GLN A 20 -9.51 -11.58 -2.82
C GLN A 20 -9.08 -12.79 -3.66
N ALA A 21 -8.08 -12.62 -4.54
CA ALA A 21 -7.54 -13.72 -5.34
C ALA A 21 -6.91 -14.82 -4.46
N LEU A 22 -6.21 -14.43 -3.39
CA LEU A 22 -5.63 -15.34 -2.40
C LEU A 22 -6.72 -16.08 -1.61
N LEU A 23 -7.81 -15.42 -1.21
CA LEU A 23 -8.94 -16.06 -0.55
C LEU A 23 -9.58 -17.16 -1.42
N GLN A 24 -9.57 -16.99 -2.75
CA GLN A 24 -10.06 -18.03 -3.68
C GLN A 24 -9.11 -19.24 -3.80
N GLN A 25 -7.80 -19.05 -3.60
CA GLN A 25 -6.81 -20.13 -3.64
C GLN A 25 -5.71 -19.88 -2.60
N PRO A 26 -5.97 -20.20 -1.32
CA PRO A 26 -5.05 -19.89 -0.22
C PRO A 26 -3.74 -20.67 -0.29
N ASP A 27 -3.73 -21.87 -0.87
CA ASP A 27 -2.53 -22.68 -1.07
C ASP A 27 -1.67 -22.23 -2.26
N SER A 28 -2.10 -21.21 -3.02
CA SER A 28 -1.33 -20.70 -4.15
C SER A 28 -0.19 -19.80 -3.67
N ALA A 29 1.03 -20.35 -3.70
CA ALA A 29 2.24 -19.60 -3.38
C ALA A 29 2.41 -18.33 -4.25
N GLU A 30 1.99 -18.38 -5.51
CA GLU A 30 2.00 -17.23 -6.43
C GLU A 30 1.06 -16.11 -5.94
N ARG A 31 -0.16 -16.46 -5.50
CA ARG A 31 -1.12 -15.47 -4.99
C ARG A 31 -0.73 -14.93 -3.62
N ASN A 32 -0.15 -15.78 -2.79
CA ASN A 32 0.39 -15.34 -1.51
C ASN A 32 1.52 -14.34 -1.74
N TYR A 33 2.46 -14.64 -2.63
CA TYR A 33 3.53 -13.73 -3.02
C TYR A 33 2.99 -12.41 -3.61
N ALA A 34 1.98 -12.48 -4.50
CA ALA A 34 1.36 -11.29 -5.07
C ALA A 34 0.72 -10.39 -4.00
N TYR A 35 0.01 -10.98 -3.03
CA TYR A 35 -0.56 -10.25 -1.90
C TYR A 35 0.52 -9.66 -0.99
N GLU A 36 1.55 -10.42 -0.63
CA GLU A 36 2.66 -9.93 0.20
C GLU A 36 3.41 -8.77 -0.48
N SER A 37 3.65 -8.88 -1.79
CA SER A 37 4.27 -7.80 -2.57
C SER A 37 3.40 -6.55 -2.60
N ALA A 38 2.10 -6.67 -2.84
CA ALA A 38 1.18 -5.53 -2.86
C ALA A 38 1.10 -4.86 -1.48
N LYS A 39 1.03 -5.66 -0.41
CA LYS A 39 1.05 -5.19 0.98
C LYS A 39 2.35 -4.43 1.29
N GLN A 40 3.50 -4.98 0.92
CA GLN A 40 4.80 -4.33 1.15
C GLN A 40 4.90 -2.97 0.44
N GLU A 41 4.38 -2.87 -0.78
CA GLU A 41 4.36 -1.61 -1.53
C GLU A 41 3.46 -0.56 -0.85
N LEU A 42 2.27 -0.97 -0.37
CA LEU A 42 1.37 -0.12 0.39
C LEU A 42 2.00 0.38 1.70
N ASP A 43 2.61 -0.51 2.48
CA ASP A 43 3.31 -0.17 3.73
C ASP A 43 4.44 0.84 3.49
N THR A 44 5.26 0.60 2.46
CA THR A 44 6.36 1.49 2.07
C THR A 44 5.85 2.89 1.69
N TYR A 45 4.75 2.93 0.96
CA TYR A 45 4.13 4.19 0.56
C TYR A 45 3.55 4.96 1.75
N ILE A 46 2.82 4.29 2.65
CA ILE A 46 2.27 4.90 3.87
C ILE A 46 3.40 5.43 4.75
N ALA A 47 4.48 4.68 4.94
CA ALA A 47 5.64 5.11 5.70
C ALA A 47 6.26 6.39 5.11
N SER A 48 6.36 6.47 3.78
CA SER A 48 6.89 7.64 3.07
C SER A 48 5.99 8.87 3.19
N VAL A 49 4.67 8.68 3.08
CA VAL A 49 3.68 9.74 3.28
C VAL A 49 3.75 10.27 4.71
N ARG A 50 3.77 9.37 5.71
CA ARG A 50 3.89 9.74 7.12
C ARG A 50 5.18 10.53 7.37
N LYS A 51 6.31 10.06 6.86
CA LYS A 51 7.60 10.78 6.96
C LYS A 51 7.52 12.18 6.37
N THR A 52 6.94 12.32 5.18
CA THR A 52 6.76 13.62 4.51
C THR A 52 5.87 14.55 5.33
N LEU A 53 4.79 14.03 5.91
CA LEU A 53 3.89 14.80 6.75
C LEU A 53 4.57 15.25 8.05
N THR A 54 5.26 14.35 8.75
CA THR A 54 6.02 14.67 9.95
C THR A 54 7.07 15.74 9.66
N GLN A 55 7.83 15.62 8.57
CA GLN A 55 8.81 16.62 8.16
C GLN A 55 8.19 18.01 7.95
N ARG A 56 7.03 18.08 7.29
CA ARG A 56 6.33 19.37 7.08
C ARG A 56 5.88 20.00 8.39
N ILE A 57 5.36 19.20 9.32
CA ILE A 57 4.94 19.68 10.65
C ILE A 57 6.16 20.19 11.44
N SER A 58 7.28 19.45 11.38
CA SER A 58 8.53 19.84 12.05
C SER A 58 9.17 21.10 11.46
N SER A 59 9.03 21.34 10.16
CA SER A 59 9.56 22.54 9.48
C SER A 59 8.71 23.80 9.68
N GLN A 60 7.54 23.71 10.30
CA GLN A 60 6.68 24.86 10.62
C GLN A 60 6.75 25.32 12.09
N LEU A 61 7.58 24.66 12.92
CA LEU A 61 7.93 25.05 14.29
C LEU A 61 9.33 25.64 14.34
#